data_AF-A0AAI9HX42-F1
#
_entry.id   AF-A0AAI9HX42-F1
#
_cell.length_a   1.000
_cell.length_b   1.000
_cell.length_c   1.000
_cell.angle_alpha   90.00
_cell.angle_beta   90.00
_cell.angle_gamma   90.00
#
_symmetry.space_group_name_H-M   'P 1'
#
loop_
_entity.id
_entity.type
_entity.pdbx_description
1 polymer ?
#
loop_
_entity_poly.entity_id
_entity_poly.type
_entity_poly.pdbx_seq_one_letter_code
_entity_poly.pdbx_strand_id
1 'polypeptide(L)' 'MQAEITTIPELLIKARGNQTRVAGWISASRNTVKKYAFDTRAEKHIIVNNQLMVIHRGGIGGAIKRKSEVLAGVR' A
#
# COMPACT_ATOMS: atom_id res chain seq x y z
N MET A 1 18.38 2.16 7.79
CA MET A 1 17.42 3.11 7.19
C MET A 1 16.02 2.56 7.44
N GLN A 2 15.11 3.34 8.03
CA GLN A 2 13.76 2.88 8.35
C GLN A 2 12.92 2.79 7.06
N ALA A 3 12.28 1.65 6.79
CA ALA A 3 11.38 1.53 5.65
C ALA A 3 10.10 2.36 5.88
N GLU A 4 9.71 3.19 4.92
CA GLU A 4 8.44 3.94 4.99
C GLU A 4 7.29 3.00 4.56
N ILE A 5 6.44 2.63 5.52
CA ILE A 5 5.27 1.77 5.28
C ILE A 5 4.01 2.65 5.31
N THR A 6 3.33 2.75 4.17
CA THR A 6 2.10 3.53 4.01
C THR A 6 1.02 2.74 3.29
N THR A 7 -0.15 3.34 3.12
CA THR A 7 -1.27 2.79 2.32
C THR A 7 -1.81 3.83 1.35
N ILE A 8 -2.54 3.38 0.33
CA ILE A 8 -3.18 4.24 -0.68
C ILE A 8 -4.14 5.25 -0.03
N PRO A 9 -5.00 4.90 0.94
CA PRO A 9 -5.83 5.89 1.63
C PRO A 9 -5.01 7.00 2.32
N GLU A 10 -3.91 6.65 2.99
CA GLU A 10 -3.01 7.64 3.61
C GLU A 10 -2.35 8.55 2.57
N LEU A 11 -1.91 7.99 1.44
CA LEU A 11 -1.37 8.79 0.33
C LEU A 11 -2.44 9.66 -0.33
N LEU A 12 -3.68 9.20 -0.42
CA LEU A 12 -4.79 10.01 -0.93
C LEU A 12 -5.10 11.20 -0.01
N ILE A 13 -5.00 11.04 1.30
CA ILE A 13 -5.10 12.16 2.25
C ILE A 13 -3.98 13.18 1.96
N LYS A 14 -2.73 12.73 1.85
CA LYS A 14 -1.58 13.59 1.49
C LYS A 14 -1.77 14.31 0.14
N ALA A 15 -2.39 13.62 -0.83
CA ALA A 15 -2.64 14.14 -2.17
C ALA A 15 -3.97 14.90 -2.32
N ARG A 16 -4.72 15.14 -1.24
CA ARG A 16 -6.07 15.75 -1.27
C ARG A 16 -7.03 15.06 -2.24
N GLY A 17 -6.99 13.73 -2.28
CA GLY A 17 -7.83 12.88 -3.14
C GLY A 17 -7.35 12.76 -4.59
N ASN A 18 -6.23 13.38 -4.99
CA ASN A 18 -5.72 13.29 -6.35
C ASN A 18 -5.11 11.89 -6.64
N GLN A 19 -5.92 11.02 -7.24
CA GLN A 19 -5.54 9.64 -7.55
C GLN A 19 -4.41 9.53 -8.58
N THR A 20 -4.35 10.45 -9.55
CA THR A 20 -3.30 10.44 -10.59
C THR A 20 -1.94 10.78 -9.98
N ARG A 21 -1.90 11.71 -9.02
CA ARG A 21 -0.67 12.06 -8.30
C ARG A 21 -0.17 10.89 -7.45
N VAL A 22 -1.07 10.21 -6.72
CA VAL A 22 -0.72 9.01 -5.95
C VAL A 22 -0.21 7.90 -6.85
N ALA A 23 -0.87 7.67 -8.00
CA ALA A 23 -0.43 6.71 -9.01
C ALA A 23 1.01 6.98 -9.49
N GLY A 24 1.36 8.24 -9.72
CA GLY A 24 2.72 8.65 -10.06
C GLY A 24 3.74 8.40 -8.94
N TRP A 25 3.36 8.57 -7.68
CA TRP A 25 4.25 8.31 -6.53
C TRP A 25 4.61 6.83 -6.37
N ILE A 26 3.68 5.93 -6.71
CA ILE A 26 3.82 4.48 -6.50
C ILE A 26 4.02 3.70 -7.79
N SER A 27 4.28 4.39 -8.91
CA SER A 27 4.42 3.81 -10.25
C SER A 27 3.30 2.82 -10.61
N ALA A 28 2.05 3.14 -10.26
CA ALA A 28 0.88 2.31 -10.52
C ALA A 28 -0.15 3.03 -11.39
N SER A 29 -1.13 2.29 -11.89
CA SER A 29 -2.24 2.91 -12.62
C SER A 29 -3.22 3.62 -11.66
N ARG A 30 -3.89 4.68 -12.14
CA ARG A 30 -5.00 5.32 -11.42
C ARG A 30 -6.14 4.34 -11.09
N ASN A 31 -6.33 3.31 -11.91
CA ASN A 31 -7.32 2.25 -11.64
C ASN A 31 -6.91 1.39 -10.43
N THR A 32 -5.62 1.11 -10.28
CA THR A 32 -5.07 0.42 -9.10
C THR A 32 -5.29 1.24 -7.83
N VAL A 33 -5.04 2.55 -7.89
CA VAL A 33 -5.33 3.48 -6.79
C VAL A 33 -6.81 3.45 -6.43
N LYS A 34 -7.70 3.54 -7.43
CA LYS A 34 -9.16 3.46 -7.23
C LYS A 34 -9.58 2.15 -6.56
N LYS A 35 -9.01 1.02 -6.97
CA LYS A 35 -9.32 -0.32 -6.44
C LYS A 35 -9.08 -0.42 -4.92
N TYR A 36 -8.05 0.23 -4.41
CA TYR A 36 -7.62 0.15 -3.01
C TYR A 36 -7.84 1.44 -2.21
N ALA A 37 -8.55 2.43 -2.77
CA ALA A 37 -8.82 3.72 -2.12
C ALA A 37 -9.55 3.62 -0.78
N PHE A 38 -10.26 2.51 -0.55
CA PHE A 38 -11.02 2.23 0.67
C PHE A 38 -10.40 1.14 1.56
N ASP A 39 -9.21 0.65 1.22
CA ASP A 39 -8.51 -0.35 2.03
C ASP A 39 -7.75 0.30 3.19
N THR A 40 -8.50 0.89 4.12
CA THR A 40 -8.00 1.63 5.29
C THR A 40 -7.36 0.73 6.34
N ARG A 41 -7.66 -0.57 6.30
CA ARG A 41 -7.14 -1.57 7.24
C ARG A 41 -5.87 -2.25 6.74
N ALA A 42 -5.35 -1.87 5.57
CA ALA A 42 -4.18 -2.48 4.94
C ALA A 42 -4.34 -4.00 4.74
N GLU A 43 -5.55 -4.46 4.43
CA GLU A 43 -5.88 -5.89 4.35
C GLU A 43 -5.59 -6.47 2.96
N LYS A 44 -5.50 -5.64 1.92
CA LYS A 44 -5.34 -6.08 0.52
C LYS A 44 -4.09 -5.51 -0.13
N HIS A 45 -3.55 -4.40 0.40
CA HIS A 45 -2.34 -3.77 -0.10
C HIS A 45 -1.56 -3.05 1.02
N ILE A 46 -0.27 -2.89 0.76
CA ILE A 46 0.63 -2.00 1.49
C ILE A 46 1.56 -1.31 0.49
N ILE A 47 2.11 -0.17 0.86
CA ILE A 47 3.15 0.52 0.11
C ILE A 47 4.41 0.54 0.97
N VAL A 48 5.50 0.00 0.43
CA VAL A 48 6.81 -0.05 1.10
C VAL A 48 7.80 0.66 0.20
N ASN A 49 8.42 1.74 0.67
CA ASN A 49 9.40 2.52 -0.11
C ASN A 49 8.88 2.86 -1.53
N ASN A 50 7.64 3.35 -1.61
CA ASN A 50 6.93 3.69 -2.85
C ASN A 50 6.56 2.50 -3.75
N GLN A 51 6.87 1.26 -3.39
CA GLN A 51 6.42 0.09 -4.14
C GLN A 51 5.10 -0.44 -3.60
N LEU A 52 4.13 -0.61 -4.49
CA LEU A 52 2.85 -1.22 -4.18
C LEU A 52 3.02 -2.74 -4.04
N MET A 53 2.74 -3.26 -2.86
CA MET A 53 2.60 -4.69 -2.61
C MET A 53 1.12 -5.04 -2.47
N VAL A 54 0.66 -6.03 -3.22
CA VAL A 54 -0.74 -6.50 -3.20
C VAL A 54 -0.79 -7.97 -2.85
N ILE A 55 -1.88 -8.38 -2.21
CA ILE A 55 -2.13 -9.80 -1.95
C ILE A 55 -2.58 -10.49 -3.23
N HIS A 56 -1.78 -11.45 -3.72
CA HIS A 56 -2.19 -12.34 -4.79
C HIS A 56 -2.96 -13.53 -4.20
N ARG A 57 -4.28 -13.60 -4.40
CA ARG A 57 -5.13 -14.69 -3.89
C ARG A 57 -4.86 -16.07 -4.54
N GLY A 58 -3.96 -16.16 -5.53
CA GLY A 58 -3.66 -17.40 -6.25
C GLY A 58 -2.30 -18.06 -5.93
N GLY A 59 -1.53 -17.55 -4.96
CA GLY A 59 -0.22 -18.11 -4.60
C GLY A 59 -0.25 -18.77 -3.23
N ILE A 60 0.20 -20.03 -3.15
CA ILE A 60 0.40 -20.78 -1.90
C ILE A 60 1.30 -19.96 -0.96
N GLY A 61 0.80 -19.62 0.24
CA GLY A 61 1.67 -19.22 1.37
C GLY A 61 1.76 -17.72 1.75
N GLY A 62 0.90 -16.83 1.24
CA GLY A 62 0.94 -15.41 1.63
C GLY A 62 0.29 -15.11 3.00
N ALA A 63 0.96 -15.40 4.12
CA ALA A 63 0.51 -14.96 5.44
C ALA A 63 0.63 -13.44 5.58
N ILE A 64 -0.47 -12.78 5.99
CA ILE A 64 -0.53 -11.33 6.21
C ILE A 64 0.25 -11.00 7.49
N LYS A 65 1.32 -10.22 7.37
CA LYS A 65 1.85 -9.46 8.51
C LYS A 65 1.08 -8.14 8.56
N ARG A 66 0.39 -7.85 9.67
CA ARG A 66 -0.24 -6.55 9.90
C ARG A 66 0.79 -5.43 9.79
N LYS A 67 0.35 -4.19 9.55
CA LYS A 67 1.25 -3.00 9.54
C LYS A 67 2.18 -2.99 10.77
N SER A 68 1.66 -3.33 11.96
CA SER A 68 2.44 -3.49 13.20
C SER A 68 3.51 -4.58 13.13
N GLU A 69 3.23 -5.70 12.48
CA GLU A 69 4.14 -6.85 12.33
C GLU A 69 5.20 -6.63 11.25
N VAL A 70 4.89 -5.88 10.19
CA VAL A 70 5.89 -5.43 9.20
C VAL A 70 6.80 -4.39 9.83
N LEU A 71 6.24 -3.42 10.58
CA LEU A 71 7.03 -2.41 11.30
C LEU A 71 7.99 -3.04 12.33
N ALA A 72 7.57 -4.11 13.01
CA ALA A 72 8.42 -4.82 13.98
C ALA A 72 9.53 -5.68 13.34
N GLY A 73 9.42 -6.01 12.05
CA GLY A 73 10.37 -6.85 11.31
C GLY A 73 11.48 -6.08 10.59
N VAL A 74 11.38 -4.75 10.50
CA VAL A 74 12.41 -3.88 9.92
C VAL A 74 13.41 -3.52 11.04
N ARG A 75 14.41 -4.37 11.24
CA ARG A 75 15.62 -4.05 12.04
C ARG A 75 16.69 -3.45 11.13
#